data_AF-A0A1J1J6B7-F1
#
_entry.id   AF-A0A1J1J6B7-F1
#
_cell.length_a   1.000
_cell.length_b   1.000
_cell.length_c   1.000
_cell.angle_alpha   90.00
_cell.angle_beta   90.00
_cell.angle_gamma   90.00
#
_symmetry.space_group_name_H-M   'P 1'
#
loop_
_entity.id
_entity.type
_entity.pdbx_description
1 polymer ?
#
loop_
_entity_poly.entity_id
_entity_poly.type
_entity_poly.pdbx_seq_one_letter_code
_entity_poly.pdbx_strand_id
1 'polypeptide(L)'
;MGALPIIICTAIFGVVGIVLPFVAPKGPNRGIVQCVLILTGVTCWLFWLCCYMAQMNPLIGPKLHQNTILIMAREWGGPLIDDGWTPKEEEH
;
A
#
# COMPACT_ATOMS: atom_id res chain seq x y z
N MET A 1 -11.58 -5.31 11.32
CA MET A 1 -10.21 -4.80 11.10
C MET A 1 -9.28 -5.99 10.87
N GLY A 2 -8.79 -6.19 9.65
CA GLY A 2 -7.85 -7.28 9.37
C GLY A 2 -6.47 -6.92 9.94
N ALA A 3 -6.00 -7.63 10.96
CA ALA A 3 -4.61 -7.50 11.44
C ALA A 3 -3.59 -8.17 10.52
N LEU A 4 -4.09 -8.94 9.54
CA LEU A 4 -3.31 -9.69 8.57
C LEU A 4 -2.20 -8.88 7.86
N PRO A 5 -2.46 -7.69 7.26
CA PRO A 5 -1.41 -6.89 6.64
C PRO A 5 -0.33 -6.45 7.63
N ILE A 6 -0.70 -6.09 8.86
CA ILE A 6 0.25 -5.67 9.90
C ILE A 6 1.19 -6.82 10.26
N ILE A 7 0.65 -8.02 10.46
CA ILE A 7 1.45 -9.21 10.82
C ILE A 7 2.41 -9.57 9.69
N ILE A 8 1.92 -9.63 8.45
CA ILE A 8 2.73 -10.05 7.29
C ILE A 8 3.84 -9.03 7.01
N CYS A 9 3.52 -7.74 6.91
CA CYS A 9 4.53 -6.72 6.62
C CYS A 9 5.57 -6.59 7.75
N THR A 10 5.15 -6.74 9.02
CA THR A 10 6.10 -6.76 10.15
C THR A 10 7.01 -7.97 10.12
N ALA A 11 6.49 -9.15 9.76
CA ALA A 11 7.32 -10.34 9.61
C ALA A 11 8.35 -10.19 8.48
N ILE A 12 7.94 -9.69 7.31
CA ILE A 12 8.83 -9.48 6.15
C ILE A 12 9.97 -8.52 6.51
N PHE A 13 9.65 -7.32 7.00
CA PHE A 13 10.68 -6.34 7.33
C PHE A 13 11.46 -6.68 8.60
N GLY A 14 10.86 -7.42 9.53
CA GLY A 14 11.56 -8.00 10.68
C GLY A 14 12.64 -9.00 10.23
N VAL A 15 12.34 -9.87 9.27
CA VAL A 15 13.35 -10.77 8.68
C VAL A 15 14.47 -9.97 8.00
N VAL A 16 14.13 -8.91 7.25
CA VAL A 16 15.13 -8.07 6.57
C VAL A 16 16.03 -7.32 7.57
N GLY A 17 15.44 -6.70 8.59
CA GLY A 17 16.16 -5.85 9.54
C GLY A 17 16.84 -6.62 10.68
N ILE A 18 16.41 -7.85 10.98
CA ILE A 18 16.93 -8.65 12.10
C ILE A 18 17.67 -9.88 11.58
N VAL A 19 17.04 -10.71 10.75
CA VAL A 19 17.62 -12.01 10.35
C VAL A 19 18.77 -11.82 9.35
N LEU A 20 18.56 -11.08 8.26
CA LEU A 20 19.58 -10.93 7.20
C LEU A 20 20.94 -10.37 7.70
N PRO A 21 21.01 -9.40 8.62
CA PRO A 21 22.28 -8.93 9.18
C PRO A 21 23.12 -10.02 9.85
N PHE A 22 22.51 -11.06 10.43
CA PHE A 22 23.25 -12.19 11.02
C PHE A 22 23.83 -13.13 9.95
N VAL A 23 23.10 -13.31 8.84
CA VAL A 23 23.50 -14.18 7.73
C VAL A 23 24.43 -13.47 6.73
N ALA A 24 24.61 -12.15 6.88
CA ALA A 24 25.46 -11.35 5.99
C ALA A 24 26.89 -11.92 5.87
N PRO A 25 27.41 -12.11 4.64
CA PRO A 25 28.67 -12.77 4.39
C PRO A 25 29.84 -12.02 5.02
N LYS A 26 30.83 -12.78 5.49
CA LYS A 26 32.03 -12.24 6.13
C LYS A 26 32.92 -11.63 5.05
N GLY A 27 33.05 -10.31 5.06
CA GLY A 27 33.93 -9.56 4.18
C GLY A 27 34.37 -8.23 4.80
N PRO A 28 35.27 -7.47 4.15
CA PRO A 28 35.80 -6.21 4.67
C PRO A 28 34.71 -5.19 5.02
N ASN A 29 33.59 -5.22 4.28
CA ASN A 29 32.50 -4.26 4.40
C ASN A 29 31.30 -4.80 5.20
N ARG A 30 31.47 -5.86 6.00
CA ARG A 30 30.37 -6.53 6.71
C ARG A 30 29.55 -5.57 7.58
N GLY A 31 30.20 -4.68 8.31
CA GLY A 31 29.51 -3.69 9.17
C GLY A 31 28.61 -2.76 8.37
N ILE A 32 29.07 -2.28 7.21
CA ILE A 32 28.27 -1.42 6.33
C ILE A 32 27.04 -2.18 5.81
N VAL A 33 27.22 -3.41 5.35
CA VAL A 33 26.12 -4.26 4.87
C VAL A 33 25.08 -4.49 5.98
N GLN A 34 25.52 -4.77 7.21
CA GLN A 34 24.63 -4.93 8.35
C GLN A 34 23.86 -3.63 8.65
N CYS A 35 24.55 -2.48 8.70
CA CYS A 35 23.91 -1.19 8.94
C CYS A 35 22.88 -0.85 7.87
N VAL A 36 23.20 -1.07 6.58
CA VAL A 36 22.26 -0.81 5.48
C VAL A 36 21.03 -1.71 5.58
N LEU A 37 21.20 -3.01 5.84
CA LEU A 37 20.07 -3.94 6.00
C LEU A 37 19.15 -3.56 7.17
N ILE A 38 19.72 -3.20 8.32
CA ILE A 38 18.96 -2.76 9.50
C ILE A 38 18.23 -1.45 9.19
N LEU A 39 18.93 -0.45 8.66
CA LEU A 39 18.34 0.85 8.33
C LEU A 39 17.22 0.72 7.29
N THR A 40 17.42 -0.07 6.23
CA THR A 40 16.38 -0.32 5.24
C THR A 40 15.19 -1.04 5.86
N GLY A 41 15.42 -2.11 6.64
CA GLY A 41 14.35 -2.84 7.32
C GLY A 41 13.47 -1.93 8.19
N VAL A 42 14.09 -1.07 9.01
CA VAL A 42 13.37 -0.15 9.91
C VAL A 42 12.67 0.97 9.13
N THR A 43 13.37 1.64 8.21
CA THR A 43 12.82 2.81 7.50
C THR A 43 11.68 2.43 6.55
N CYS A 44 11.81 1.32 5.82
CA CYS A 44 10.73 0.84 4.96
C CYS A 44 9.52 0.36 5.75
N TRP A 45 9.73 -0.32 6.89
CA TRP A 45 8.62 -0.73 7.77
C TRP A 45 7.90 0.47 8.37
N LEU A 46 8.63 1.47 8.89
CA LEU A 46 8.05 2.69 9.45
C LEU A 46 7.28 3.48 8.39
N PHE A 47 7.85 3.68 7.20
CA PHE A 47 7.17 4.35 6.11
C PHE A 47 5.84 3.67 5.76
N TRP A 48 5.88 2.35 5.56
CA TRP A 48 4.68 1.56 5.27
C TRP A 48 3.63 1.66 6.39
N LEU A 49 4.05 1.47 7.64
CA LEU A 49 3.15 1.49 8.80
C LEU A 49 2.47 2.85 8.94
N CYS A 50 3.22 3.94 8.78
CA CYS A 50 2.65 5.29 8.82
C CYS A 50 1.59 5.49 7.73
N CYS A 51 1.87 5.12 6.48
CA CYS A 51 0.90 5.21 5.39
C CYS A 51 -0.34 4.34 5.63
N TYR A 52 -0.15 3.14 6.17
CA TYR A 52 -1.24 2.22 6.50
C TYR A 52 -2.13 2.78 7.62
N MET A 53 -1.53 3.26 8.70
CA MET A 53 -2.27 3.84 9.84
C MET A 53 -3.05 5.10 9.45
N ALA A 54 -2.49 5.93 8.56
CA ALA A 54 -3.16 7.12 8.06
C ALA A 54 -4.51 6.82 7.38
N GLN A 55 -4.71 5.59 6.89
CA GLN A 55 -5.94 5.16 6.19
C GLN A 55 -6.91 4.37 7.08
N MET A 56 -6.54 3.96 8.30
CA MET A 56 -7.39 3.09 9.12
C MET A 56 -8.64 3.77 9.70
N ASN A 57 -8.62 5.09 9.86
CA ASN A 57 -9.77 5.88 10.28
C ASN A 57 -9.88 7.15 9.41
N PRO A 58 -10.26 7.02 8.13
CA PRO A 58 -10.26 8.14 7.21
C PRO A 58 -11.41 9.08 7.54
N LEU A 59 -11.11 10.36 7.80
CA LEU A 59 -12.12 11.38 8.07
C LEU A 59 -12.72 11.98 6.79
N ILE A 60 -12.04 11.83 5.66
CA ILE A 60 -12.41 12.41 4.38
C ILE A 60 -12.34 11.31 3.32
N GLY A 61 -13.45 11.13 2.61
CA GLY A 61 -13.51 10.26 1.43
C GLY A 61 -13.17 11.01 0.15
N PRO A 62 -12.81 10.29 -0.93
CA PRO A 62 -12.53 10.90 -2.23
C PRO A 62 -13.80 11.54 -2.82
N LYS A 63 -13.68 12.75 -3.40
CA LYS A 63 -14.77 13.44 -4.10
C LYS A 63 -14.61 13.27 -5.61
N LEU A 64 -15.52 12.52 -6.23
CA LEU A 64 -15.46 12.21 -7.67
C LEU A 64 -16.65 12.82 -8.41
N HIS A 65 -16.46 13.06 -9.72
CA HIS A 65 -17.54 13.48 -10.61
C HIS A 65 -18.48 12.30 -10.90
N GLN A 66 -19.76 12.60 -11.14
CA GLN A 66 -20.82 11.60 -11.31
C GLN A 66 -20.48 10.57 -12.40
N ASN A 67 -19.97 11.01 -13.55
CA ASN A 67 -19.60 10.10 -14.65
C ASN A 67 -18.53 9.09 -14.21
N THR A 68 -17.54 9.52 -13.42
CA THR A 68 -16.49 8.61 -12.91
C THR A 68 -17.07 7.60 -11.93
N ILE A 69 -18.01 8.01 -11.07
CA ILE A 69 -18.69 7.12 -10.12
C ILE A 69 -19.49 6.04 -10.87
N LEU A 70 -20.20 6.42 -11.94
CA LEU A 70 -20.97 5.48 -12.75
C LEU A 70 -20.08 4.45 -13.45
N ILE A 71 -18.95 4.89 -14.00
CA ILE A 71 -17.95 3.99 -14.61
C ILE A 71 -17.40 3.02 -13.56
N MET A 72 -17.01 3.51 -12.38
CA MET A 72 -16.49 2.65 -11.30
C MET A 72 -17.53 1.64 -10.81
N ALA A 73 -18.79 2.06 -10.69
CA ALA A 73 -19.89 1.17 -10.32
C ALA A 73 -20.09 0.07 -11.36
N ARG A 74 -20.00 0.38 -12.66
CA ARG A 74 -20.08 -0.60 -13.74
C ARG A 74 -18.95 -1.63 -13.69
N GLU A 75 -17.71 -1.18 -13.53
CA GLU A 75 -16.54 -2.07 -13.51
C GLU A 75 -16.46 -2.93 -12.25
N TRP A 76 -16.94 -2.43 -11.12
CA TRP A 76 -16.90 -3.14 -9.84
C TRP A 76 -18.19 -3.90 -9.52
N GLY A 77 -19.13 -3.99 -10.46
CA GLY A 77 -20.38 -4.75 -10.31
C GLY A 77 -21.37 -4.15 -9.30
N GLY A 78 -21.29 -2.83 -9.07
CA GLY A 78 -22.23 -2.10 -8.24
C GLY A 78 -23.62 -2.00 -8.87
N PRO A 79 -24.67 -1.70 -8.08
CA PRO A 79 -26.00 -1.45 -8.61
C PRO A 79 -25.97 -0.22 -9.52
N LEU A 80 -26.20 -0.44 -10.81
CA LEU A 80 -26.35 0.63 -11.78
C LEU A 80 -27.77 1.18 -11.64
N ILE A 81 -27.89 2.48 -11.43
CA ILE A 81 -29.14 3.16 -11.77
C ILE A 81 -29.15 3.17 -13.29
N ASP A 82 -29.99 2.33 -13.88
CA ASP A 82 -30.23 2.24 -15.32
C ASP A 82 -31.12 3.42 -15.75
N ASP A 83 -30.60 4.65 -15.64
CA ASP A 83 -31.28 5.87 -16.06
C ASP A 83 -31.30 6.09 -17.58
N GLY A 84 -30.95 5.07 -18.38
CA GLY A 84 -30.88 5.17 -19.84
C GLY A 84 -29.75 6.09 -20.33
N TRP A 85 -28.77 6.41 -19.48
CA TRP A 85 -27.64 7.25 -19.86
C TRP A 85 -26.70 6.49 -20.82
N THR A 86 -26.73 6.88 -22.10
CA THR A 86 -25.66 6.60 -23.05
C THR A 86 -24.63 7.73 -22.96
N PRO A 87 -23.32 7.43 -22.86
CA PRO A 87 -22.30 8.47 -22.97
C PRO A 87 -22.55 9.21 -24.28
N LYS A 88 -22.77 10.53 -24.22
CA LYS A 88 -22.67 11.34 -25.43
C LYS A 88 -21.21 11.26 -25.84
N GLU A 89 -20.92 10.67 -27.00
CA GLU A 89 -19.62 10.88 -27.64
C GLU A 89 -19.45 12.40 -27.75
N GLU A 90 -18.51 12.94 -26.97
CA GLU A 90 -18.10 14.33 -27.09
C GLU A 90 -17.50 14.48 -28.49
N GLU A 91 -18.30 15.06 -29.39
CA GLU A 91 -17.85 15.57 -30.67
C GLU A 91 -16.90 16.75 -30.37
N HIS A 92 -15.63 16.57 -30.78
CA HIS A 92 -14.47 17.48 -30.76
C HIS A 92 -13.47 17.41 -29.59
#